data_AF-A0A2N6U5F4-F1
#
_entry.id   AF-A0A2N6U5F4-F1
#
_cell.length_a   1.000
_cell.length_b   1.000
_cell.length_c   1.000
_cell.angle_alpha   90.00
_cell.angle_beta   90.00
_cell.angle_gamma   90.00
#
_symmetry.space_group_name_H-M   'P 1'
#
loop_
_entity.id
_entity.type
_entity.pdbx_description
1 polymer ?
#
loop_
_entity_poly.entity_id
_entity_poly.type
_entity_poly.pdbx_seq_one_letter_code
_entity_poly.pdbx_strand_id
1 'polypeptide(L)' 'MRRSGILHAELNRQLSLLGHTDTVVLGDAGLPIPRHVPVVDLAVVLGLPRLRPVLDALLETVVVEGAVLADEARGGP' A
#
# COMPACT_ATOMS: atom_id res chain seq x y z
N MET A 1 -3.16 17.73 12.98
CA MET A 1 -2.87 17.60 11.53
C MET A 1 -1.46 17.05 11.36
N ARG A 2 -1.28 15.97 10.58
CA ARG A 2 0.07 15.49 10.22
C ARG A 2 0.71 16.48 9.25
N ARG A 3 2.03 16.70 9.38
CA ARG A 3 2.81 17.61 8.52
C ARG A 3 3.77 16.88 7.58
N SER A 4 3.90 15.56 7.71
CA SER A 4 4.81 14.72 6.94
C SER A 4 4.32 13.27 6.90
N GLY A 5 4.92 12.47 5.99
CA GLY A 5 4.57 11.08 5.74
C GLY A 5 3.19 10.92 5.06
N ILE A 6 2.55 9.78 5.27
CA ILE A 6 1.20 9.52 4.79
C ILE A 6 0.21 10.48 5.49
N LEU A 7 -0.48 11.31 4.71
CA LEU A 7 -1.50 12.24 5.21
C LEU A 7 -2.92 11.67 5.12
N HIS A 8 -3.12 10.63 4.32
CA HIS A 8 -4.42 10.02 4.11
C HIS A 8 -4.97 9.42 5.41
N ALA A 9 -6.11 9.93 5.89
CA ALA A 9 -6.63 9.59 7.22
C ALA A 9 -6.96 8.11 7.37
N GLU A 10 -7.68 7.53 6.39
CA GLU A 10 -8.05 6.11 6.45
C GLU A 10 -6.85 5.17 6.35
N LEU A 11 -5.92 5.42 5.42
CA LEU A 11 -4.68 4.66 5.33
C LEU A 11 -3.91 4.70 6.66
N ASN A 12 -3.76 5.88 7.26
CA ASN A 12 -3.13 6.00 8.58
C ASN A 12 -3.85 5.19 9.66
N ARG A 13 -5.18 5.19 9.66
CA ARG A 13 -5.98 4.38 10.59
C ARG A 13 -5.66 2.90 10.41
N GLN A 14 -5.68 2.38 9.18
CA GLN A 14 -5.38 0.98 8.89
C GLN A 14 -3.95 0.60 9.27
N LEU A 15 -2.96 1.42 8.87
CA LEU A 15 -1.56 1.17 9.20
C LEU A 15 -1.29 1.19 10.71
N SER A 16 -2.01 2.01 11.48
CA SER A 16 -1.88 2.06 12.94
C SER A 16 -2.46 0.86 13.66
N LEU A 17 -3.26 0.03 12.97
CA LEU A 17 -3.86 -1.19 13.52
C LEU A 17 -3.02 -2.44 13.27
N LEU A 18 -1.97 -2.34 12.46
CA LEU A 18 -1.09 -3.48 12.15
C LEU A 18 -0.40 -3.99 13.42
N GLY A 19 -0.57 -5.28 13.68
CA GLY A 19 0.21 -6.05 14.64
C GLY A 19 1.39 -6.76 13.99
N HIS A 20 2.11 -7.56 14.78
CA HIS A 20 3.17 -8.42 14.26
C HIS A 20 2.56 -9.45 13.29
N THR A 21 3.20 -9.64 12.14
CA THR A 21 2.82 -10.57 11.06
C THR A 21 1.58 -10.18 10.23
N ASP A 22 0.94 -9.06 10.54
CA ASP A 22 -0.12 -8.54 9.67
C ASP A 22 0.43 -8.11 8.30
N THR A 23 -0.38 -8.29 7.27
CA THR A 23 0.03 -8.04 5.88
C THR A 23 -0.71 -6.87 5.26
N VAL A 24 0.02 -6.05 4.51
CA VAL A 24 -0.53 -4.99 3.66
C VAL A 24 -0.21 -5.32 2.21
N VAL A 25 -1.18 -5.13 1.32
CA VAL A 25 -0.99 -5.30 -0.12
C VAL A 25 -1.08 -3.93 -0.79
N LEU A 26 -0.06 -3.58 -1.57
CA LEU A 26 -0.09 -2.45 -2.49
C LEU A 26 -0.27 -2.99 -3.91
N GLY A 27 -1.47 -2.84 -4.46
CA GLY A 27 -1.83 -3.32 -5.80
C GLY A 27 -1.85 -2.20 -6.84
N ASP A 28 -1.76 -2.58 -8.11
CA ASP A 28 -2.13 -1.72 -9.22
C ASP A 28 -3.67 -1.65 -9.41
N ALA A 29 -4.11 -0.81 -10.36
CA ALA A 29 -5.54 -0.60 -10.63
C ALA A 29 -6.29 -1.83 -11.17
N GLY A 30 -5.58 -2.89 -11.56
CA GLY A 30 -6.14 -4.12 -12.11
C GLY A 30 -6.18 -5.28 -11.12
N LEU A 31 -5.59 -5.15 -9.93
CA LEU A 31 -5.55 -6.24 -8.95
C LEU A 31 -6.96 -6.58 -8.43
N PRO A 32 -7.46 -7.82 -8.59
CA PRO A 32 -8.75 -8.22 -8.01
C PRO A 32 -8.66 -8.31 -6.49
N ILE A 33 -9.64 -7.72 -5.78
CA ILE A 33 -9.64 -7.66 -4.32
C ILE A 33 -10.75 -8.58 -3.74
N PRO A 34 -10.40 -9.50 -2.81
CA PRO A 34 -11.41 -10.30 -2.10
C PRO A 34 -12.37 -9.43 -1.29
N ARG A 35 -13.67 -9.75 -1.30
CA ARG A 35 -14.75 -8.91 -0.71
C ARG A 35 -14.60 -8.58 0.78
N HIS A 36 -13.86 -9.38 1.54
CA HIS A 36 -13.70 -9.22 2.98
C HIS A 36 -12.47 -8.40 3.36
N VAL A 37 -11.60 -8.07 2.40
CA VAL A 37 -10.37 -7.33 2.65
C VAL A 37 -10.68 -5.83 2.65
N PRO A 38 -10.31 -5.08 3.69
CA PRO A 38 -10.44 -3.62 3.70
C PRO A 38 -9.62 -2.99 2.57
N VAL A 39 -10.17 -1.97 1.91
CA VAL A 39 -9.54 -1.30 0.76
C VAL A 39 -9.45 0.20 1.01
N VAL A 40 -8.27 0.74 0.77
CA VAL A 40 -8.06 2.18 0.61
C VAL A 40 -7.69 2.44 -0.84
N ASP A 41 -8.68 2.91 -1.63
CA ASP A 41 -8.45 3.26 -3.02
C ASP A 41 -7.76 4.63 -3.09
N LEU A 42 -6.52 4.62 -3.59
CA LEU A 42 -5.70 5.82 -3.78
C LEU A 42 -5.71 6.30 -5.23
N ALA A 43 -6.29 5.52 -6.17
CA ALA A 43 -6.24 5.84 -7.59
C ALA A 43 -7.11 7.07 -7.88
N VAL A 44 -6.49 8.10 -8.44
CA VAL A 44 -7.20 9.31 -8.89
C VAL A 44 -7.54 9.18 -10.37
N VAL A 45 -6.55 8.75 -11.16
CA VAL A 45 -6.63 8.45 -12.58
C VAL A 45 -5.60 7.37 -12.90
N LEU A 46 -5.66 6.78 -14.10
CA LEU A 46 -4.68 5.77 -14.52
C LEU A 46 -3.24 6.29 -14.37
N GLY A 47 -2.43 5.55 -13.61
CA GLY A 47 -1.02 5.87 -13.36
C GLY A 47 -0.76 6.95 -12.29
N LEU A 48 -1.80 7.46 -11.61
CA LEU A 48 -1.66 8.44 -10.53
C LEU A 48 -2.49 8.04 -9.29
N PRO A 49 -1.86 7.93 -8.10
CA PRO A 49 -0.41 7.99 -7.86
C PRO A 49 0.33 6.81 -8.50
N ARG A 50 1.63 7.00 -8.77
CA ARG A 50 2.49 5.88 -9.17
C ARG A 50 2.72 4.98 -7.95
N LEU A 51 2.93 3.68 -8.20
CA LEU A 51 3.11 2.68 -7.14
C LEU A 51 4.35 2.98 -6.27
N ARG A 52 5.48 3.37 -6.89
CA ARG A 52 6.75 3.58 -6.17
C ARG A 52 6.68 4.64 -5.06
N PRO A 53 6.19 5.88 -5.29
CA PRO A 53 6.02 6.86 -4.21
C PRO A 53 5.11 6.39 -3.06
N VAL A 54 4.07 5.61 -3.37
CA VAL A 54 3.18 5.04 -2.33
C VAL A 54 3.91 3.98 -1.51
N LEU A 55 4.69 3.12 -2.18
CA LEU A 55 5.53 2.12 -1.52
C LEU A 55 6.57 2.78 -0.62
N ASP A 56 7.29 3.79 -1.10
CA ASP A 56 8.30 4.49 -0.31
C ASP A 56 7.67 5.11 0.96
N ALA A 57 6.53 5.81 0.82
CA ALA A 57 5.82 6.39 1.96
C ALA A 57 5.28 5.33 2.94
N LEU A 58 4.86 4.16 2.44
CA LEU A 58 4.43 3.03 3.25
C LEU A 58 5.60 2.48 4.07
N LEU A 59 6.75 2.23 3.43
CA LEU A 59 7.96 1.69 4.07
C LEU A 59 8.58 2.65 5.09
N GLU A 60 8.37 3.96 4.95
CA GLU A 60 8.72 4.95 5.98
C GLU A 60 7.77 4.92 7.19
N THR A 61 6.58 4.35 7.05
CA THR A 61 5.52 4.38 8.08
C THR A 61 5.43 3.10 8.90
N VAL A 62 5.81 1.94 8.34
CA VAL A 62 5.68 0.63 8.99
C VAL A 62 6.99 -0.15 9.01
N VAL A 63 7.16 -1.04 9.98
CA VAL A 63 8.29 -1.97 10.03
C VAL A 63 7.93 -3.22 9.23
N VAL A 64 8.77 -3.59 8.28
CA VAL A 64 8.56 -4.74 7.39
C VAL A 64 9.63 -5.79 7.64
N GLU A 65 9.20 -7.03 7.92
CA GLU A 65 10.10 -8.18 8.10
C GLU A 65 10.25 -9.05 6.83
N GLY A 66 9.32 -8.91 5.87
CA GLY A 66 9.34 -9.67 4.63
C GLY A 66 8.38 -9.11 3.59
N ALA A 67 8.56 -9.53 2.34
CA ALA A 67 7.70 -9.16 1.22
C ALA A 67 7.48 -10.34 0.28
N VAL A 68 6.28 -10.38 -0.33
CA VAL A 68 5.93 -11.32 -1.39
C VAL A 68 5.66 -10.53 -2.66
N LEU A 69 6.18 -11.03 -3.77
CA LEU A 69 6.01 -10.43 -5.09
C LEU A 69 5.65 -11.54 -6.08
N ALA A 70 4.73 -11.25 -7.00
CA ALA A 70 4.46 -12.13 -8.14
C ALA A 70 5.73 -12.25 -9.00
N ASP A 71 6.03 -13.46 -9.48
CA ASP A 71 7.27 -13.69 -10.24
C ASP A 71 7.26 -12.94 -11.58
N GLU A 72 6.08 -12.73 -12.18
CA GLU A 72 5.88 -11.94 -13.40
C GLU A 72 6.25 -10.45 -13.20
N ALA A 73 6.22 -9.95 -11.97
CA ALA A 73 6.64 -8.59 -11.67
C ALA A 73 8.18 -8.47 -11.57
N ARG A 74 8.91 -9.60 -11.53
CA ARG A 74 10.39 -9.60 -11.57
C ARG A 74 10.87 -9.25 -12.97
N GLY A 75 11.10 -7.97 -13.23
CA GLY A 75 11.54 -7.46 -14.54
C GLY A 75 10.44 -6.76 -15.35
N GLY A 76 9.30 -6.44 -14.72
CA GLY A 76 8.35 -5.49 -15.27
C GLY A 76 8.99 -4.10 -15.48
N PRO A 77 8.44 -3.28 -16.41
CA PRO A 77 8.97 -1.96 -16.74
C PRO A 77 9.01 -0.99 -15.55
#